data_AF-A0A920ECQ8-F1
#
_entry.id   AF-A0A920ECQ8-F1
#
_cell.length_a   1.000
_cell.length_b   1.000
_cell.length_c   1.000
_cell.angle_alpha   90.00
_cell.angle_beta   90.00
_cell.angle_gamma   90.00
#
_symmetry.space_group_name_H-M   'P 1'
#
loop_
_entity.id
_entity.type
_entity.pdbx_description
1 polymer ?
#
loop_
_entity_poly.entity_id
_entity_poly.type
_entity_poly.pdbx_seq_one_letter_code
_entity_poly.pdbx_strand_id
1 'polypeptide(L)'
;MQAFPNLFTIAFPEDGSETSMPEEIADHLRYPEDLFKVQTNMWGRYHLDDPNDFYEAAGAWVVSLDPGDDLENAPTAIVTSTGFVTFASGQRMDPYYVQMQVPQEQKQDFVLMRPFVPRSSDDSRQQLEAFMVAQINEQGQGNLISYTVPGLKVDGPVIANRSMLADPVVAETTTLLGQRGSGVKLGNMLLIPLEGNNGEEDVLLYLRPMYVEASGSQPAVQQIIAAYGERVRICASVELVLGALLVPDNQVGDDCSNVTPISLNGSISSPILPIQETEETDPQTDSPHKLTPKLQYQKALNWKHC
;
A
#
# COMPACT_ATOMS: atom_id res chain seq x y z
N MET A 1 -16.15 -3.69 -15.51
CA MET A 1 -17.43 -4.41 -15.34
C MET A 1 -18.27 -3.61 -14.33
N GLN A 2 -19.52 -3.23 -14.64
CA GLN A 2 -20.36 -2.52 -13.67
C GLN A 2 -20.92 -3.51 -12.66
N ALA A 3 -20.47 -3.41 -11.41
CA ALA A 3 -20.93 -4.29 -10.36
C ALA A 3 -22.17 -3.67 -9.70
N PHE A 4 -23.34 -4.28 -9.93
CA PHE A 4 -24.63 -3.80 -9.42
C PHE A 4 -24.91 -2.33 -9.77
N PRO A 5 -25.18 -2.02 -11.06
CA PRO A 5 -25.34 -0.64 -11.54
C PRO A 5 -26.45 0.14 -10.82
N ASN A 6 -27.39 -0.57 -10.18
CA ASN A 6 -28.52 0.02 -9.46
C ASN A 6 -28.42 -0.08 -7.94
N LEU A 7 -27.26 -0.41 -7.37
CA LEU A 7 -27.10 -0.66 -5.93
C LEU A 7 -27.68 0.47 -5.07
N PHE A 8 -27.48 1.72 -5.49
CA PHE A 8 -27.97 2.90 -4.79
C PHE A 8 -29.14 3.59 -5.49
N THR A 9 -29.44 3.24 -6.75
CA THR A 9 -30.57 3.84 -7.50
C THR A 9 -31.89 3.10 -7.26
N ILE A 10 -31.88 1.90 -6.64
CA ILE A 10 -33.12 1.21 -6.21
C ILE A 10 -33.96 2.08 -5.25
N ALA A 11 -33.30 2.90 -4.42
CA ALA A 11 -33.97 3.84 -3.51
C ALA A 11 -34.31 5.18 -4.18
N PHE A 12 -33.75 5.46 -5.36
CA PHE A 12 -33.83 6.75 -6.07
C PHE A 12 -33.95 6.52 -7.60
N PRO A 13 -35.13 6.08 -8.10
CA PRO A 13 -35.30 5.72 -9.50
C PRO A 13 -35.16 6.92 -10.45
N GLU A 14 -34.52 6.69 -11.61
CA GLU A 14 -34.30 7.70 -12.67
C GLU A 14 -35.59 8.18 -13.37
N ASP A 15 -36.72 7.50 -13.15
CA ASP A 15 -38.00 7.81 -13.82
C ASP A 15 -38.73 9.05 -13.26
N GLY A 16 -38.11 9.75 -12.29
CA GLY A 16 -38.61 11.00 -11.75
C GLY A 16 -39.83 10.85 -10.83
N SER A 17 -40.12 9.63 -10.36
CA SER A 17 -41.12 9.41 -9.30
C SER A 17 -40.58 9.85 -7.92
N GLU A 18 -40.55 11.16 -7.69
CA GLU A 18 -40.43 11.85 -6.39
C GLU A 18 -39.37 11.39 -5.36
N THR A 19 -38.20 10.92 -5.79
CA THR A 19 -36.95 11.18 -5.05
C THR A 19 -35.74 10.90 -5.94
N SER A 20 -35.24 11.91 -6.66
CA SER A 20 -33.84 11.89 -7.10
C SER A 20 -32.94 12.01 -5.87
N MET A 21 -31.82 11.29 -5.83
CA MET A 21 -30.90 11.35 -4.70
C MET A 21 -30.43 12.80 -4.46
N PRO A 22 -30.54 13.34 -3.22
CA PRO A 22 -29.99 14.65 -2.91
C PRO A 22 -28.48 14.70 -3.17
N GLU A 23 -27.98 15.82 -3.68
CA GLU A 23 -26.55 16.04 -3.97
C GLU A 23 -25.67 15.77 -2.74
N GLU A 24 -26.09 16.21 -1.55
CA GLU A 24 -25.38 15.95 -0.30
C GLU A 24 -25.23 14.45 0.01
N ILE A 25 -26.19 13.62 -0.38
CA ILE A 25 -26.09 12.16 -0.22
C ILE A 25 -25.21 11.56 -1.31
N ALA A 26 -25.32 12.04 -2.54
CA ALA A 26 -24.50 11.61 -3.67
C ALA A 26 -23.00 11.82 -3.38
N ASP A 27 -22.63 12.96 -2.81
CA ASP A 27 -21.25 13.31 -2.43
C ASP A 27 -20.65 12.40 -1.34
N HIS A 28 -21.50 11.71 -0.58
CA HIS A 28 -21.09 10.84 0.53
C HIS A 28 -21.29 9.35 0.22
N LEU A 29 -21.64 9.00 -1.02
CA LEU A 29 -21.73 7.61 -1.43
C LEU A 29 -20.37 6.93 -1.29
N ARG A 30 -20.42 5.69 -0.80
CA ARG A 30 -19.25 4.84 -0.62
C ARG A 30 -19.56 3.46 -1.11
N TYR A 31 -18.58 2.84 -1.77
CA TYR A 31 -18.72 1.46 -2.21
C TYR A 31 -18.77 0.51 -1.00
N PRO A 32 -19.81 -0.34 -0.82
CA PRO A 32 -19.94 -1.13 0.41
C PRO A 32 -18.85 -2.17 0.61
N GLU A 33 -18.29 -2.23 1.81
CA GLU A 33 -17.19 -3.14 2.16
C GLU A 33 -17.57 -4.62 1.99
N ASP A 34 -18.71 -5.05 2.51
CA ASP A 34 -19.13 -6.46 2.46
C ASP A 34 -19.34 -6.94 1.02
N LEU A 35 -19.90 -6.08 0.17
CA LEU A 35 -20.07 -6.38 -1.24
C LEU A 35 -18.71 -6.54 -1.91
N PHE A 36 -17.79 -5.61 -1.64
CA PHE A 36 -16.44 -5.65 -2.17
C PHE A 36 -15.65 -6.87 -1.67
N LYS A 37 -15.82 -7.28 -0.41
CA LYS A 37 -15.24 -8.52 0.16
C LYS A 37 -15.65 -9.74 -0.66
N VAL A 38 -16.94 -9.90 -0.95
CA VAL A 38 -17.44 -11.01 -1.76
C VAL A 38 -16.88 -10.96 -3.18
N GLN A 39 -16.92 -9.80 -3.82
CA GLN A 39 -16.48 -9.62 -5.21
C GLN A 39 -14.99 -9.91 -5.37
N THR A 40 -14.15 -9.39 -4.48
CA THR A 40 -12.70 -9.64 -4.51
C THR A 40 -12.37 -11.11 -4.24
N ASN A 41 -13.07 -11.77 -3.32
CA ASN A 41 -12.90 -13.20 -3.07
C ASN A 41 -13.29 -14.05 -4.29
N MET A 42 -14.35 -13.65 -5.02
CA MET A 42 -14.76 -14.30 -6.27
C MET A 42 -13.74 -14.02 -7.39
N TRP A 43 -13.36 -12.76 -7.57
CA TRP A 43 -12.42 -12.33 -8.63
C TRP A 43 -11.11 -13.09 -8.57
N GLY A 44 -10.54 -13.30 -7.37
CA GLY A 44 -9.30 -14.06 -7.21
C GLY A 44 -9.32 -15.44 -7.85
N ARG A 45 -10.50 -16.09 -7.94
CA ARG A 45 -10.67 -17.40 -8.58
C ARG A 45 -11.13 -17.33 -10.04
N TYR A 46 -12.00 -16.38 -10.38
CA TYR A 46 -12.76 -16.39 -11.62
C TYR A 46 -12.27 -15.42 -12.71
N HIS A 47 -11.21 -14.65 -12.44
CA HIS A 47 -10.61 -13.75 -13.45
C HIS A 47 -9.80 -14.48 -14.55
N LEU A 48 -9.64 -15.80 -14.43
CA LEU A 48 -8.85 -16.60 -15.38
C LEU A 48 -9.67 -16.92 -16.63
N ASP A 49 -9.13 -16.56 -17.79
CA ASP A 49 -9.77 -16.81 -19.09
C ASP A 49 -9.52 -18.22 -19.63
N ASP A 50 -8.35 -18.83 -19.33
CA ASP A 50 -8.03 -20.18 -19.79
C ASP A 50 -8.71 -21.25 -18.92
N PRO A 51 -9.48 -22.18 -19.52
CA PRO A 51 -10.19 -23.21 -18.74
C PRO A 51 -9.28 -24.18 -17.99
N ASN A 52 -8.07 -24.47 -18.50
CA ASN A 52 -7.12 -25.34 -17.81
C ASN A 52 -6.54 -24.61 -16.59
N ASP A 53 -6.15 -23.34 -16.76
CA ASP A 53 -5.68 -22.50 -15.65
C ASP A 53 -6.74 -22.41 -14.55
N PHE A 54 -8.01 -22.21 -14.93
CA PHE A 54 -9.13 -22.21 -13.98
C PHE A 54 -9.29 -23.55 -13.24
N TYR A 55 -9.24 -24.69 -13.96
CA TYR A 55 -9.42 -26.01 -13.35
C TYR A 55 -8.26 -26.38 -12.41
N GLU A 56 -7.04 -26.05 -12.79
CA GLU A 56 -5.84 -26.28 -12.00
C GLU A 56 -5.62 -25.21 -10.92
N ALA A 57 -6.41 -24.15 -10.94
CA ALA A 57 -6.18 -22.90 -10.19
C ALA A 57 -4.78 -22.31 -10.44
N ALA A 58 -4.21 -22.58 -11.62
CA ALA A 58 -2.96 -21.97 -12.05
C ALA A 58 -3.22 -20.49 -12.35
N GLY A 59 -2.42 -19.60 -11.75
CA GLY A 59 -2.65 -18.16 -11.83
C GLY A 59 -3.76 -17.62 -10.94
N ALA A 60 -4.49 -18.45 -10.18
CA ALA A 60 -5.49 -17.96 -9.24
C ALA A 60 -4.86 -17.09 -8.14
N TRP A 61 -5.60 -16.11 -7.68
CA TRP A 61 -5.20 -15.18 -6.62
C TRP A 61 -6.02 -15.39 -5.36
N VAL A 62 -5.45 -14.97 -4.23
CA VAL A 62 -6.14 -14.84 -2.95
C VAL A 62 -5.81 -13.48 -2.36
N VAL A 63 -6.70 -12.93 -1.55
CA VAL A 63 -6.40 -11.67 -0.86
C VAL A 63 -5.20 -11.88 0.06
N SER A 64 -4.35 -10.85 0.19
CA SER A 64 -3.20 -10.93 1.08
C SER A 64 -3.63 -11.18 2.52
N LEU A 65 -2.76 -11.84 3.29
CA LEU A 65 -2.96 -11.96 4.72
C LEU A 65 -2.77 -10.58 5.37
N ASP A 66 -3.59 -10.30 6.38
CA ASP A 66 -3.45 -9.15 7.25
C ASP A 66 -2.22 -9.36 8.15
N PRO A 67 -1.22 -8.46 8.14
CA PRO A 67 -0.07 -8.57 9.04
C PRO A 67 -0.42 -8.47 10.54
N GLY A 68 -1.68 -8.22 10.90
CA GLY A 68 -2.19 -8.19 12.27
C GLY A 68 -2.14 -6.79 12.88
N ASP A 69 -2.26 -6.69 14.18
CA ASP A 69 -2.02 -5.47 14.99
C ASP A 69 -0.91 -5.69 16.04
N ASP A 70 -0.68 -6.94 16.42
CA ASP A 70 0.38 -7.34 17.34
C ASP A 70 1.75 -7.47 16.65
N LEU A 71 2.80 -7.20 17.42
CA LEU A 71 4.21 -7.32 16.99
C LEU A 71 4.68 -8.78 16.87
N GLU A 72 4.05 -9.70 17.59
CA GLU A 72 4.47 -11.10 17.70
C GLU A 72 3.70 -12.04 16.77
N ASN A 73 2.52 -11.63 16.27
CA ASN A 73 1.55 -12.50 15.60
C ASN A 73 1.33 -12.17 14.12
N ALA A 74 2.36 -11.70 13.41
CA ALA A 74 2.29 -11.62 11.95
C ALA A 74 2.03 -13.04 11.39
N PRO A 75 1.01 -13.24 10.55
CA PRO A 75 0.60 -14.59 10.16
C PRO A 75 1.75 -15.30 9.45
N THR A 76 2.19 -16.37 10.09
CA THR A 76 3.13 -17.33 9.55
C THR A 76 2.37 -18.63 9.32
N ALA A 77 2.73 -19.36 8.26
CA ALA A 77 2.18 -20.69 8.03
C ALA A 77 2.43 -21.55 9.29
N ILE A 78 1.37 -22.10 9.89
CA ILE A 78 1.52 -23.00 11.04
C ILE A 78 1.98 -24.36 10.52
N VAL A 79 3.25 -24.69 10.76
CA VAL A 79 3.79 -26.06 10.61
C VAL A 79 3.54 -26.79 11.93
N THR A 80 2.70 -27.83 11.92
CA THR A 80 2.46 -28.64 13.11
C THR A 80 3.73 -29.41 13.51
N SER A 81 3.80 -29.86 14.76
CA SER A 81 4.87 -30.73 15.27
C SER A 81 5.01 -32.07 14.53
N THR A 82 4.04 -32.40 13.67
CA THR A 82 4.03 -33.58 12.80
C THR A 82 4.55 -33.29 11.37
N GLY A 83 5.00 -32.07 11.09
CA GLY A 83 5.52 -31.68 9.77
C GLY A 83 4.45 -31.40 8.71
N PHE A 84 3.17 -31.31 9.11
CA PHE A 84 2.07 -30.95 8.23
C PHE A 84 1.80 -29.45 8.34
N VAL A 85 1.62 -28.77 7.20
CA VAL A 85 1.09 -27.40 7.20
C VAL A 85 -0.43 -27.51 7.40
N THR A 86 -0.94 -27.06 8.54
CA THR A 86 -2.39 -26.95 8.77
C THR A 86 -2.86 -25.52 8.52
N PHE A 87 -3.99 -25.38 7.81
CA PHE A 87 -4.62 -24.10 7.48
C PHE A 87 -5.12 -23.36 8.73
N ALA A 88 -4.22 -22.67 9.42
CA ALA A 88 -4.56 -21.36 9.96
C ALA A 88 -4.01 -20.34 8.97
N SER A 89 -4.61 -20.24 7.78
CA SER A 89 -4.37 -19.05 6.96
C SER A 89 -4.76 -17.88 7.85
N GLY A 90 -3.85 -16.97 8.14
CA GLY A 90 -4.15 -15.78 8.95
C GLY A 90 -5.39 -15.04 8.43
N GLN A 91 -5.88 -14.09 9.23
CA GLN A 91 -6.96 -13.22 8.75
C GLN A 91 -6.52 -12.57 7.43
N ARG A 92 -7.43 -12.50 6.46
CA ARG A 92 -7.19 -11.82 5.19
C ARG A 92 -7.40 -10.33 5.41
N MET A 93 -6.70 -9.49 4.67
CA MET A 93 -6.92 -8.05 4.75
C MET A 93 -8.37 -7.73 4.44
N ASP A 94 -9.00 -7.01 5.36
CA ASP A 94 -10.27 -6.36 5.10
C ASP A 94 -10.07 -5.20 4.11
N PRO A 95 -11.12 -4.83 3.35
CA PRO A 95 -11.11 -3.61 2.59
C PRO A 95 -10.81 -2.40 3.47
N TYR A 96 -10.05 -1.46 2.93
CA TYR A 96 -9.85 -0.17 3.58
C TYR A 96 -10.11 0.95 2.58
N TYR A 97 -10.73 2.01 3.08
CA TYR A 97 -10.94 3.22 2.29
C TYR A 97 -9.70 4.09 2.30
N VAL A 98 -9.39 4.67 1.14
CA VAL A 98 -8.28 5.59 0.98
C VAL A 98 -8.62 6.66 -0.03
N GLN A 99 -8.26 7.90 0.29
CA GLN A 99 -8.33 9.00 -0.65
C GLN A 99 -7.00 9.07 -1.42
N MET A 100 -6.99 8.70 -2.69
CA MET A 100 -5.77 8.70 -3.51
C MET A 100 -6.08 8.89 -5.00
N GLN A 101 -5.06 9.24 -5.77
CA GLN A 101 -5.14 9.17 -7.22
C GLN A 101 -4.81 7.73 -7.63
N VAL A 102 -5.79 7.03 -8.17
CA VAL A 102 -5.60 5.66 -8.68
C VAL A 102 -4.72 5.72 -9.94
N PRO A 103 -3.84 4.73 -10.20
CA PRO A 103 -3.01 4.75 -11.40
C PRO A 103 -3.82 4.91 -12.68
N GLN A 104 -3.31 5.72 -13.61
CA GLN A 104 -3.95 6.05 -14.90
C GLN A 104 -5.21 6.93 -14.81
N GLU A 105 -5.60 7.38 -13.62
CA GLU A 105 -6.64 8.40 -13.41
C GLU A 105 -6.04 9.76 -13.12
N GLN A 106 -6.74 10.84 -13.49
CA GLN A 106 -6.24 12.23 -13.37
C GLN A 106 -6.73 12.94 -12.11
N LYS A 107 -7.66 12.34 -11.36
CA LYS A 107 -8.28 12.93 -10.19
C LYS A 107 -8.08 12.02 -8.99
N GLN A 108 -7.98 12.65 -7.81
CA GLN A 108 -8.02 11.94 -6.55
C GLN A 108 -9.46 11.47 -6.30
N ASP A 109 -9.61 10.23 -5.86
CA ASP A 109 -10.91 9.62 -5.56
C ASP A 109 -10.90 8.92 -4.20
N PHE A 110 -12.07 8.75 -3.60
CA PHE A 110 -12.26 8.01 -2.36
C PHE A 110 -12.57 6.56 -2.68
N VAL A 111 -11.55 5.71 -2.62
CA VAL A 111 -11.65 4.33 -3.14
C VAL A 111 -11.55 3.32 -2.03
N LEU A 112 -12.15 2.15 -2.26
CA LEU A 112 -12.01 1.00 -1.38
C LEU A 112 -11.02 0.00 -2.00
N MET A 113 -10.00 -0.45 -1.27
CA MET A 113 -8.92 -1.27 -1.83
C MET A 113 -8.74 -2.62 -1.15
N ARG A 114 -8.34 -3.65 -1.92
CA ARG A 114 -7.78 -4.92 -1.41
C ARG A 114 -6.59 -5.42 -2.26
N PRO A 115 -5.48 -5.85 -1.65
CA PRO A 115 -4.36 -6.46 -2.36
C PRO A 115 -4.51 -7.98 -2.53
N PHE A 116 -3.99 -8.49 -3.63
CA PHE A 116 -3.95 -9.90 -4.00
C PHE A 116 -2.51 -10.42 -4.03
N VAL A 117 -2.37 -11.68 -3.60
CA VAL A 117 -1.17 -12.49 -3.75
C VAL A 117 -1.54 -13.79 -4.46
N PRO A 118 -0.58 -14.52 -5.05
CA PRO A 118 -0.90 -15.77 -5.70
C PRO A 118 -1.44 -16.81 -4.73
N ARG A 119 -2.40 -17.61 -5.19
CA ARG A 119 -2.88 -18.76 -4.43
C ARG A 119 -1.75 -19.77 -4.22
N SER A 120 -1.56 -20.18 -2.97
CA SER A 120 -0.80 -21.37 -2.59
C SER A 120 -1.54 -22.13 -1.48
N SER A 121 -1.21 -23.41 -1.27
CA SER A 121 -1.84 -24.24 -0.24
C SER A 121 -1.50 -23.81 1.19
N ASP A 122 -0.46 -23.01 1.37
CA ASP A 122 0.15 -22.67 2.65
C ASP A 122 0.33 -21.16 2.87
N ASP A 123 -0.16 -20.32 1.95
CA ASP A 123 0.06 -18.87 1.92
C ASP A 123 1.55 -18.43 1.96
N SER A 124 2.46 -19.30 1.53
CA SER A 124 3.90 -18.97 1.39
C SER A 124 4.19 -17.99 0.26
N ARG A 125 3.31 -17.90 -0.74
CA ARG A 125 3.44 -16.94 -1.85
C ARG A 125 2.87 -15.58 -1.43
N GLN A 126 3.74 -14.73 -0.90
CA GLN A 126 3.35 -13.45 -0.29
C GLN A 126 3.78 -12.21 -1.10
N GLN A 127 4.28 -12.45 -2.32
CA GLN A 127 4.57 -11.39 -3.29
C GLN A 127 3.26 -10.85 -3.84
N LEU A 128 3.15 -9.53 -3.98
CA LEU A 128 1.98 -8.86 -4.53
C LEU A 128 1.83 -9.23 -6.01
N GLU A 129 0.63 -9.61 -6.38
CA GLU A 129 0.29 -9.97 -7.77
C GLU A 129 -0.62 -8.91 -8.39
N ALA A 130 -1.56 -8.39 -7.61
CA ALA A 130 -2.48 -7.35 -8.03
C ALA A 130 -3.04 -6.59 -6.82
N PHE A 131 -3.75 -5.50 -7.07
CA PHE A 131 -4.71 -4.96 -6.13
C PHE A 131 -5.98 -4.57 -6.89
N MET A 132 -7.11 -4.59 -6.21
CA MET A 132 -8.37 -4.10 -6.76
C MET A 132 -8.83 -2.89 -5.98
N VAL A 133 -9.39 -1.93 -6.71
CA VAL A 133 -10.09 -0.78 -6.14
C VAL A 133 -11.56 -0.81 -6.55
N ALA A 134 -12.41 -0.29 -5.67
CA ALA A 134 -13.80 0.00 -5.94
C ALA A 134 -14.07 1.49 -5.76
N GLN A 135 -14.78 2.07 -6.72
CA GLN A 135 -15.20 3.46 -6.76
C GLN A 135 -16.70 3.54 -6.94
N ILE A 136 -17.29 4.66 -6.56
CA ILE A 136 -18.69 4.97 -6.84
C ILE A 136 -18.81 6.39 -7.35
N ASN A 137 -19.53 6.59 -8.45
CA ASN A 137 -19.79 7.93 -8.96
C ASN A 137 -21.02 8.56 -8.28
N GLU A 138 -21.23 9.86 -8.50
CA GLU A 138 -22.37 10.64 -7.98
C GLU A 138 -23.75 10.06 -8.41
N GLN A 139 -23.79 9.27 -9.49
CA GLN A 139 -25.01 8.58 -9.96
C GLN A 139 -25.26 7.27 -9.22
N GLY A 140 -24.42 6.90 -8.26
CA GLY A 140 -24.51 5.67 -7.50
C GLY A 140 -24.04 4.41 -8.25
N GLN A 141 -23.33 4.58 -9.36
CA GLN A 141 -22.80 3.48 -10.14
C GLN A 141 -21.41 3.08 -9.63
N GLY A 142 -21.30 1.81 -9.25
CA GLY A 142 -20.05 1.22 -8.78
C GLY A 142 -19.14 0.79 -9.93
N ASN A 143 -17.84 1.09 -9.81
CA ASN A 143 -16.79 0.61 -10.72
C ASN A 143 -15.76 -0.21 -9.94
N LEU A 144 -15.35 -1.35 -10.52
CA LEU A 144 -14.30 -2.21 -9.97
C LEU A 144 -13.15 -2.25 -10.98
N ILE A 145 -11.95 -1.98 -10.50
CA ILE A 145 -10.74 -1.95 -11.34
C ILE A 145 -9.66 -2.81 -10.69
N SER A 146 -9.14 -3.79 -11.43
CA SER A 146 -8.02 -4.63 -11.01
C SER A 146 -6.73 -4.16 -11.68
N TYR A 147 -5.72 -3.88 -10.87
CA TYR A 147 -4.38 -3.47 -11.31
C TYR A 147 -3.41 -4.61 -11.07
N THR A 148 -2.87 -5.17 -12.16
CA THR A 148 -1.88 -6.26 -12.07
C THR A 148 -0.46 -5.70 -12.03
N VAL A 149 0.35 -6.23 -11.12
CA VAL A 149 1.77 -5.89 -10.95
C VAL A 149 2.60 -6.67 -11.97
N PRO A 150 3.26 -6.02 -12.96
CA PRO A 150 4.01 -6.78 -13.95
C PRO A 150 5.41 -7.18 -13.48
N GLY A 151 5.83 -8.40 -13.84
CA GLY A 151 7.22 -8.71 -14.20
C GLY A 151 8.30 -8.69 -13.10
N LEU A 152 7.98 -8.34 -11.85
CA LEU A 152 8.88 -8.41 -10.70
C LEU A 152 8.17 -8.98 -9.46
N LYS A 153 8.97 -9.58 -8.57
CA LYS A 153 8.52 -9.96 -7.23
C LYS A 153 8.44 -8.68 -6.38
N VAL A 154 7.27 -8.06 -6.37
CA VAL A 154 6.99 -6.90 -5.52
C VAL A 154 6.50 -7.39 -4.18
N ASP A 155 7.11 -6.91 -3.10
CA ASP A 155 6.74 -7.31 -1.75
C ASP A 155 5.27 -7.04 -1.51
N GLY A 156 4.53 -8.05 -1.04
CA GLY A 156 3.16 -7.87 -0.57
C GLY A 156 3.12 -7.39 0.89
N PRO A 157 1.91 -7.06 1.41
CA PRO A 157 1.72 -6.50 2.74
C PRO A 157 2.45 -7.22 3.88
N VAL A 158 2.43 -8.57 3.89
CA VAL A 158 3.11 -9.36 4.92
C VAL A 158 4.64 -9.22 4.85
N ILE A 159 5.20 -9.18 3.64
CA ILE A 159 6.65 -9.06 3.46
C ILE A 159 7.11 -7.65 3.82
N ALA A 160 6.39 -6.62 3.34
CA ALA A 160 6.63 -5.24 3.69
C ALA A 160 6.56 -5.03 5.22
N ASN A 161 5.58 -5.65 5.89
CA ASN A 161 5.52 -5.61 7.36
C ASN A 161 6.78 -6.22 8.02
N ARG A 162 7.24 -7.39 7.55
CA ARG A 162 8.44 -8.00 8.13
C ARG A 162 9.67 -7.12 7.93
N SER A 163 9.78 -6.46 6.78
CA SER A 163 10.83 -5.47 6.52
C SER A 163 10.73 -4.29 7.50
N MET A 164 9.54 -3.74 7.69
CA MET A 164 9.28 -2.67 8.67
C MET A 164 9.72 -3.05 10.08
N LEU A 165 9.37 -4.24 10.57
CA LEU A 165 9.70 -4.68 11.92
C LEU A 165 11.16 -5.10 12.10
N ALA A 166 11.84 -5.45 11.00
CA ALA A 166 13.26 -5.78 11.00
C ALA A 166 14.15 -4.52 10.98
N ASP A 167 13.60 -3.35 10.64
CA ASP A 167 14.34 -2.10 10.66
C ASP A 167 14.84 -1.76 12.07
N PRO A 168 16.15 -1.46 12.26
CA PRO A 168 16.71 -1.21 13.58
C PRO A 168 16.05 -0.04 14.32
N VAL A 169 15.70 1.04 13.62
CA VAL A 169 15.11 2.23 14.24
C VAL A 169 13.67 1.94 14.68
N VAL A 170 12.91 1.20 13.85
CA VAL A 170 11.57 0.71 14.22
C VAL A 170 11.63 -0.21 15.42
N ALA A 171 12.54 -1.18 15.44
CA ALA A 171 12.69 -2.14 16.52
C ALA A 171 13.10 -1.48 17.86
N GLU A 172 14.03 -0.52 17.80
CA GLU A 172 14.44 0.27 18.95
C GLU A 172 13.27 1.11 19.48
N THR A 173 12.61 1.86 18.60
CA THR A 173 11.45 2.71 18.95
C THR A 173 10.34 1.89 19.58
N THR A 174 10.02 0.73 19.00
CA THR A 174 9.03 -0.22 19.53
C THR A 174 9.41 -0.69 20.93
N THR A 175 10.68 -1.02 21.15
CA THR A 175 11.18 -1.45 22.47
C THR A 175 11.11 -0.33 23.49
N LEU A 176 11.40 0.91 23.11
CA LEU A 176 11.32 2.07 24.01
C LEU A 176 9.87 2.41 24.38
N LEU A 177 8.97 2.37 23.40
CA LEU A 177 7.55 2.66 23.60
C LEU A 177 6.81 1.56 24.36
N GLY A 178 7.25 0.30 24.23
CA GLY A 178 6.70 -0.86 24.95
C GLY A 178 7.20 -1.03 26.38
N GLN A 179 7.90 -0.04 26.95
CA GLN A 179 8.40 -0.11 28.32
C GLN A 179 7.43 0.44 29.36
N ARG A 180 7.75 0.19 30.64
CA ARG A 180 7.09 0.80 31.83
C ARG A 180 5.57 0.58 31.89
N GLY A 181 5.09 -0.58 31.44
CA GLY A 181 3.67 -0.94 31.48
C GLY A 181 2.84 -0.36 30.33
N SER A 182 3.50 0.11 29.26
CA SER A 182 2.86 0.47 28.00
C SER A 182 3.01 -0.67 26.98
N GLY A 183 2.00 -0.88 26.15
CA GLY A 183 2.04 -1.78 25.01
C GLY A 183 2.08 -1.00 23.70
N VAL A 184 2.65 -1.60 22.67
CA VAL A 184 2.63 -1.07 21.30
C VAL A 184 1.67 -1.91 20.48
N LYS A 185 0.78 -1.24 19.74
CA LYS A 185 -0.05 -1.85 18.72
C LYS A 185 0.18 -1.18 17.38
N LEU A 186 0.06 -1.94 16.32
CA LEU A 186 0.12 -1.43 14.96
C LEU A 186 -1.30 -1.36 14.40
N GLY A 187 -1.59 -0.32 13.63
CA GLY A 187 -2.85 -0.26 12.90
C GLY A 187 -2.79 -0.99 11.57
N ASN A 188 -3.85 -0.76 10.80
CA ASN A 188 -4.03 -1.32 9.48
C ASN A 188 -2.83 -1.00 8.57
N MET A 189 -2.39 -2.00 7.82
CA MET A 189 -1.43 -1.83 6.75
C MET A 189 -2.11 -1.20 5.53
N LEU A 190 -1.62 -0.05 5.08
CA LEU A 190 -2.08 0.62 3.87
C LEU A 190 -1.06 0.39 2.76
N LEU A 191 -1.53 -0.02 1.59
CA LEU A 191 -0.75 -0.11 0.36
C LEU A 191 -1.21 1.01 -0.56
N ILE A 192 -0.31 1.93 -0.88
CA ILE A 192 -0.59 3.11 -1.70
C ILE A 192 0.24 3.00 -2.98
N PRO A 193 -0.37 2.72 -4.15
CA PRO A 193 0.31 2.85 -5.42
C PRO A 193 0.53 4.33 -5.75
N LEU A 194 1.75 4.68 -6.14
CA LEU A 194 2.10 6.02 -6.60
C LEU A 194 2.61 5.91 -8.04
N GLU A 195 2.01 6.70 -8.93
CA GLU A 195 2.42 6.76 -10.33
C GLU A 195 3.70 7.59 -10.46
N GLY A 196 4.67 7.06 -11.21
CA GLY A 196 5.90 7.77 -11.53
C GLY A 196 5.64 8.90 -12.53
N ASN A 197 6.24 10.07 -12.31
CA ASN A 197 6.14 11.19 -13.25
C ASN A 197 7.38 11.26 -14.15
N ASN A 198 7.23 11.79 -15.37
CA ASN A 198 8.36 12.14 -16.26
C ASN A 198 9.36 10.99 -16.54
N GLY A 199 8.88 9.74 -16.60
CA GLY A 199 9.72 8.56 -16.85
C GLY A 199 10.32 7.92 -15.59
N GLU A 200 9.93 8.40 -14.40
CA GLU A 200 10.13 7.70 -13.14
C GLU A 200 9.24 6.45 -13.07
N GLU A 201 9.65 5.47 -12.27
CA GLU A 201 8.95 4.19 -12.14
C GLU A 201 7.78 4.31 -11.17
N ASP A 202 6.72 3.53 -11.41
CA ASP A 202 5.63 3.38 -10.46
C ASP A 202 6.13 2.69 -9.19
N VAL A 203 5.69 3.19 -8.03
CA VAL A 203 6.16 2.72 -6.73
C VAL A 203 5.01 2.30 -5.84
N LEU A 204 5.27 1.35 -4.95
CA LEU A 204 4.34 0.99 -3.88
C LEU A 204 4.88 1.51 -2.56
N LEU A 205 4.07 2.33 -1.92
CA LEU A 205 4.30 2.83 -0.58
C LEU A 205 3.46 2.02 0.40
N TYR A 206 4.10 1.49 1.43
CA TYR A 206 3.42 0.85 2.55
C TYR A 206 3.43 1.80 3.75
N LEU A 207 2.28 2.02 4.38
CA LEU A 207 2.15 2.84 5.58
C LEU A 207 1.50 2.03 6.69
N ARG A 208 2.03 2.14 7.91
CA ARG A 208 1.47 1.51 9.10
C ARG A 208 1.56 2.43 10.32
N PRO A 209 0.43 2.87 10.89
CA PRO A 209 0.46 3.65 12.12
C PRO A 209 0.82 2.76 13.31
N MET A 210 1.52 3.34 14.29
CA MET A 210 1.90 2.71 15.55
C MET A 210 1.26 3.49 16.70
N TYR A 211 0.53 2.76 17.55
CA TYR A 211 -0.17 3.25 18.72
C TYR A 211 0.52 2.77 19.99
N VAL A 212 0.47 3.59 21.02
CA VAL A 212 0.90 3.20 22.37
C VAL A 212 -0.30 3.19 23.29
N GLU A 213 -0.46 2.08 24.01
CA GLU A 213 -1.50 1.87 25.01
C GLU A 213 -0.85 1.79 26.38
N ALA A 214 -1.08 2.76 27.26
CA ALA A 214 -0.76 2.59 28.68
C ALA A 214 -1.94 1.93 29.42
N SER A 215 -1.65 1.14 30.46
CA SER A 215 -2.70 0.47 31.25
C SER A 215 -3.78 1.44 31.72
N GLY A 216 -5.03 1.23 31.26
CA GLY A 216 -6.19 2.06 31.62
C GLY A 216 -6.37 3.35 30.81
N SER A 217 -5.65 3.54 29.70
CA SER A 217 -5.74 4.72 28.83
C SER A 217 -6.17 4.37 27.39
N GLN A 218 -6.70 5.35 26.67
CA GLN A 218 -7.02 5.21 25.24
C GLN A 218 -5.72 5.20 24.42
N PRO A 219 -5.59 4.32 23.41
CA PRO A 219 -4.45 4.30 22.50
C PRO A 219 -4.34 5.61 21.73
N ALA A 220 -3.12 6.13 21.58
CA ALA A 220 -2.83 7.29 20.74
C ALA A 220 -1.78 6.92 19.69
N VAL A 221 -1.95 7.42 18.45
CA VAL A 221 -0.90 7.32 17.42
C VAL A 221 0.32 8.04 17.95
N GLN A 222 1.45 7.34 18.02
CA GLN A 222 2.72 7.93 18.40
C GLN A 222 3.64 8.07 17.19
N GLN A 223 3.59 7.10 16.27
CA GLN A 223 4.55 7.01 15.18
C GLN A 223 3.87 6.44 13.93
N ILE A 224 4.44 6.70 12.75
CA ILE A 224 4.02 6.15 11.47
C ILE A 224 5.24 5.52 10.81
N ILE A 225 5.13 4.24 10.48
CA ILE A 225 6.14 3.52 9.73
C ILE A 225 5.77 3.59 8.25
N ALA A 226 6.74 3.94 7.41
CA ALA A 226 6.61 3.89 5.97
C ALA A 226 7.70 3.00 5.36
N ALA A 227 7.34 2.22 4.35
CA ALA A 227 8.28 1.44 3.58
C ALA A 227 8.08 1.65 2.07
N TYR A 228 9.18 1.85 1.37
CA TYR A 228 9.26 1.94 -0.08
C TYR A 228 10.55 1.27 -0.56
N GLY A 229 10.43 0.23 -1.38
CA GLY A 229 11.56 -0.61 -1.78
C GLY A 229 12.29 -1.15 -0.55
N GLU A 230 13.61 -0.91 -0.46
CA GLU A 230 14.44 -1.33 0.67
C GLU A 230 14.49 -0.30 1.81
N ARG A 231 13.79 0.85 1.69
CA ARG A 231 13.83 1.91 2.70
C ARG A 231 12.65 1.81 3.64
N VAL A 232 12.96 1.79 4.93
CA VAL A 232 12.00 1.93 6.03
C VAL A 232 12.30 3.23 6.78
N ARG A 233 11.24 3.92 7.20
CA ARG A 233 11.29 5.13 8.04
C ARG A 233 10.19 5.07 9.09
N ILE A 234 10.45 5.67 10.24
CA ILE A 234 9.48 5.86 11.31
C ILE A 234 9.56 7.29 11.80
N CYS A 235 8.44 8.01 11.76
CA CYS A 235 8.34 9.40 12.22
C CYS A 235 6.97 9.69 12.84
N ALA A 236 6.86 10.79 13.58
CA ALA A 236 5.64 11.18 14.30
C ALA A 236 4.44 11.59 13.41
N SER A 237 4.61 11.74 12.09
CA SER A 237 3.54 12.14 11.16
C SER A 237 3.75 11.59 9.74
N VAL A 238 2.69 11.63 8.93
CA VAL A 238 2.72 11.17 7.53
C VAL A 238 3.65 12.09 6.72
N GLU A 239 3.52 13.40 6.94
CA GLU A 239 4.30 14.43 6.28
C GLU A 239 5.80 14.27 6.53
N LEU A 240 6.18 13.95 7.77
CA LEU A 240 7.57 13.68 8.14
C LEU A 240 8.07 12.36 7.54
N VAL A 241 7.30 11.27 7.66
CA VAL A 241 7.78 9.96 7.20
C VAL A 241 7.93 9.93 5.68
N LEU A 242 7.05 10.60 4.94
CA LEU A 242 7.18 10.76 3.51
C LEU A 242 8.40 11.62 3.15
N GLY A 243 8.62 12.74 3.85
CA GLY A 243 9.83 13.56 3.67
C GLY A 243 11.11 12.76 3.94
N ALA A 244 11.09 11.89 4.95
CA ALA A 244 12.22 11.07 5.37
C ALA A 244 12.59 10.00 4.34
N LEU A 245 11.62 9.53 3.54
CA LEU A 245 11.85 8.56 2.46
C LEU A 245 12.59 9.18 1.26
N LEU A 246 12.50 10.50 1.10
CA LEU A 246 13.11 11.24 -0.02
C LEU A 246 14.56 11.65 0.23
N VAL A 247 15.05 11.54 1.47
CA VAL A 247 16.42 11.93 1.84
C VAL A 247 17.27 10.70 2.23
N PRO A 248 18.60 10.76 2.06
CA PRO A 248 19.51 9.70 2.52
C PRO A 248 19.45 9.48 4.04
N ASP A 249 19.75 8.26 4.49
CA ASP A 249 19.65 7.86 5.91
C ASP A 249 20.39 8.82 6.87
N ASN A 250 21.59 9.26 6.49
CA ASN A 250 22.40 10.16 7.31
C ASN A 250 21.87 11.60 7.41
N GLN A 251 20.80 11.94 6.70
CA GLN A 251 20.18 13.27 6.72
C GLN A 251 18.82 13.30 7.44
N VAL A 252 18.30 12.15 7.89
CA VAL A 252 16.99 12.08 8.58
C VAL A 252 17.09 12.65 10.00
N GLY A 253 18.19 12.38 10.69
CA GLY A 253 18.35 12.69 12.11
C GLY A 253 17.51 11.80 13.03
N ASP A 254 17.73 11.89 14.34
CA ASP A 254 16.94 11.16 15.33
C ASP A 254 15.49 11.65 15.29
N ASP A 255 14.52 10.73 15.32
CA ASP A 255 13.08 11.01 15.26
C ASP A 255 12.69 11.96 14.12
N CYS A 256 13.39 11.85 12.98
CA CYS A 256 13.16 12.66 11.78
C CYS A 256 13.36 14.18 11.98
N SER A 257 14.16 14.58 12.97
CA SER A 257 14.40 15.98 13.35
C SER A 257 15.01 16.87 12.25
N ASN A 258 15.70 16.29 11.26
CA ASN A 258 16.31 17.02 10.15
C ASN A 258 15.48 16.96 8.86
N VAL A 259 14.29 16.35 8.91
CA VAL A 259 13.43 16.19 7.74
C VAL A 259 12.50 17.39 7.60
N THR A 260 12.39 17.92 6.38
CA THR A 260 11.34 18.88 6.06
C THR A 260 10.03 18.13 5.77
N PRO A 261 8.94 18.39 6.51
CA PRO A 261 7.66 17.73 6.26
C PRO A 261 7.13 18.04 4.86
N ILE A 262 6.58 17.03 4.17
CA ILE A 262 5.91 17.23 2.88
C ILE A 262 4.54 17.87 3.10
N SER A 263 4.19 18.87 2.28
CA SER A 263 2.83 19.41 2.28
C SER A 263 1.89 18.51 1.48
N LEU A 264 0.85 18.00 2.13
CA LEU A 264 -0.19 17.17 1.51
C LEU A 264 -1.34 17.99 0.89
N ASN A 265 -1.32 19.33 1.02
CA ASN A 265 -2.41 20.22 0.59
C ASN A 265 -2.29 20.68 -0.88
N GLY A 266 -1.75 19.85 -1.77
CA GLY A 266 -1.82 20.06 -3.23
C GLY A 266 -0.91 21.15 -3.81
N SER A 267 0.18 21.53 -3.14
CA SER A 267 1.23 22.36 -3.75
C SER A 267 2.59 21.70 -3.53
N ILE A 268 2.97 20.83 -4.47
CA ILE A 268 4.32 20.27 -4.51
C ILE A 268 5.25 21.39 -4.99
N SER A 269 5.86 22.14 -4.07
CA SER A 269 7.10 22.84 -4.41
C SER A 269 8.17 21.77 -4.56
N SER A 270 8.72 21.60 -5.75
CA SER A 270 9.87 20.72 -5.97
C SER A 270 10.96 21.01 -4.93
N PRO A 271 11.61 19.98 -4.36
CA PRO A 271 12.73 20.20 -3.46
C PRO A 271 13.81 20.96 -4.23
N ILE A 272 14.23 22.11 -3.69
CA ILE A 272 15.36 22.87 -4.21
C ILE A 272 16.60 22.03 -3.96
N LEU A 273 17.12 21.39 -5.01
CA LEU A 273 18.48 20.84 -4.97
C LEU A 273 19.45 22.03 -4.82
N PRO A 274 20.46 21.94 -3.93
CA PRO A 274 21.46 22.98 -3.82
C PRO A 274 22.19 23.14 -5.16
N ILE A 275 22.16 24.34 -5.72
CA ILE A 275 22.95 24.68 -6.92
C ILE A 275 24.43 24.60 -6.50
N GLN A 276 25.17 23.62 -7.01
CA GLN A 276 26.63 23.67 -6.99
C GLN A 276 27.08 24.67 -8.06
N GLU A 277 27.63 25.80 -7.62
CA GLU A 277 28.43 26.67 -8.49
C GLU A 277 29.57 25.83 -9.09
N THR A 278 29.58 25.71 -10.41
CA THR A 278 30.72 25.16 -11.16
C THR A 278 31.51 26.33 -11.73
N GLU A 279 32.66 26.61 -11.13
CA GLU A 279 33.71 27.43 -11.76
C GLU A 279 34.21 26.71 -13.02
N GLU A 280 34.13 27.40 -14.16
CA GLU A 280 34.74 27.00 -15.43
C GLU A 280 36.26 26.96 -15.32
N THR A 281 36.88 25.83 -15.68
CA THR A 281 38.24 25.81 -16.25
C THR A 281 38.37 24.69 -17.30
N ASP A 282 38.85 25.08 -18.49
CA ASP A 282 39.03 24.29 -19.73
C ASP A 282 40.44 23.59 -19.75
N PRO A 283 40.82 22.73 -20.72
CA PRO A 283 41.01 21.31 -20.48
C PRO A 283 42.45 20.81 -20.79
N GLN A 284 42.90 19.68 -20.21
CA GLN A 284 43.92 18.84 -20.86
C GLN A 284 43.82 17.34 -20.50
N THR A 285 43.75 16.56 -21.59
CA THR A 285 44.16 15.17 -21.88
C THR A 285 44.94 14.37 -20.82
N ASP A 286 44.48 13.15 -20.47
CA ASP A 286 44.97 11.82 -20.94
C ASP A 286 44.21 10.65 -20.24
N SER A 287 44.15 9.46 -20.87
CA SER A 287 43.31 8.28 -20.52
C SER A 287 43.95 7.31 -19.47
N PRO A 288 43.39 6.12 -19.17
CA PRO A 288 42.09 5.81 -18.56
C PRO A 288 42.22 4.88 -17.33
N HIS A 289 41.52 5.12 -16.21
CA HIS A 289 41.23 4.04 -15.25
C HIS A 289 39.98 4.27 -14.38
N LYS A 290 39.05 3.30 -14.54
CA LYS A 290 38.20 2.65 -13.53
C LYS A 290 37.00 3.38 -12.89
N LEU A 291 35.94 2.56 -12.83
CA LEU A 291 34.83 2.51 -11.87
C LEU A 291 33.69 3.51 -12.07
N THR A 292 32.83 3.23 -13.05
CA THR A 292 31.41 3.53 -12.94
C THR A 292 30.74 2.50 -12.02
N PRO A 293 30.13 2.87 -10.89
CA PRO A 293 29.10 2.04 -10.30
C PRO A 293 27.85 2.18 -11.18
N LYS A 294 27.56 1.17 -11.99
CA LYS A 294 26.24 1.03 -12.58
C LYS A 294 25.29 0.67 -11.44
N LEU A 295 24.49 1.63 -10.99
CA LEU A 295 23.23 1.29 -10.33
C LEU A 295 22.37 0.58 -11.38
N GLN A 296 22.29 -0.74 -11.26
CA GLN A 296 21.27 -1.53 -11.92
C GLN A 296 19.97 -1.24 -11.18
N TYR A 297 19.24 -0.22 -11.64
CA TYR A 297 17.88 0.02 -11.19
C TYR A 297 17.01 -1.16 -11.65
N GLN A 298 16.18 -1.64 -10.72
CA GLN A 298 15.11 -2.60 -11.00
C GLN A 298 14.17 -2.03 -12.06
N LYS A 299 13.42 -2.90 -12.73
CA LYS A 299 12.79 -2.65 -14.03
C LYS A 299 11.31 -2.30 -13.84
N ALA A 300 10.92 -1.09 -14.25
CA ALA A 300 9.56 -0.59 -14.50
C ALA A 300 8.35 -1.51 -14.19
N LEU A 301 7.50 -1.05 -13.28
CA LEU A 301 6.11 -1.52 -13.17
C LEU A 301 5.25 -0.73 -14.18
N ASN A 302 4.62 -1.43 -15.13
CA ASN A 302 3.60 -0.90 -16.04
C ASN A 302 2.23 -1.51 -15.69
N TRP A 303 1.36 -0.74 -15.04
CA TRP A 303 0.02 -1.24 -14.69
C TRP A 303 -0.77 -1.72 -15.91
N LYS A 304 -1.34 -2.92 -15.81
CA LYS A 304 -2.31 -3.44 -16.77
C LYS A 304 -3.70 -3.47 -16.15
N HIS A 305 -4.68 -2.98 -16.92
CA HIS A 305 -6.09 -3.09 -16.62
C HIS A 305 -6.63 -4.44 -17.11
N CYS A 306 -7.43 -5.09 -16.27
CA CYS A 306 -8.25 -6.26 -16.61
C CYS A 306 -9.71 -5.98 -16.27
#